data_AF-A0A8T5IQ75-F1
#
_entry.id   AF-A0A8T5IQ75-F1
#
_cell.length_a   1.000
_cell.length_b   1.000
_cell.length_c   1.000
_cell.angle_alpha   90.00
_cell.angle_beta   90.00
_cell.angle_gamma   90.00
#
_symmetry.space_group_name_H-M   'P 1'
#
loop_
_entity.id
_entity.type
_entity.pdbx_description
1 polymer ?
#
loop_
_entity_poly.entity_id
_entity_poly.type
_entity_poly.pdbx_seq_one_letter_code
_entity_poly.pdbx_strand_id
1 'polypeptide(L)'
;MEGEGRGETFGRHMADVVEQQLELLPYSRKDKKLYLEILISELEKYSFKPRKVGEPVNDGCVWELDRREPTDIWDPVSYAVYLREDRHLGYQKETSKRIMDALLEDLDDLMDEL
;
A
#
# COMPACT_ATOMS: atom_id res chain seq x y z
N MET A 1 -7.67 27.77 10.30
CA MET A 1 -6.92 26.51 10.43
C MET A 1 -7.82 25.43 9.89
N GLU A 2 -7.59 25.03 8.65
CA GLU A 2 -8.20 23.82 8.10
C GLU A 2 -7.65 22.67 8.93
N GLY A 3 -8.49 22.07 9.77
CA GLY A 3 -8.08 20.94 10.58
C GLY A 3 -7.80 19.79 9.65
N GLU A 4 -6.58 19.26 9.68
CA GLU A 4 -6.22 18.05 8.94
C GLU A 4 -7.30 17.00 9.17
N GLY A 5 -7.88 16.51 8.09
CA GLY A 5 -8.97 15.55 8.17
C GLY A 5 -8.46 14.27 8.83
N ARG A 6 -9.29 13.58 9.61
CA ARG A 6 -8.92 12.27 10.23
C ARG A 6 -8.35 11.27 9.21
N GLY A 7 -8.77 11.35 7.94
CA GLY A 7 -8.22 10.54 6.85
C GLY A 7 -6.77 10.88 6.49
N GLU A 8 -6.37 12.16 6.56
CA GLU A 8 -5.01 12.61 6.25
C GLU A 8 -4.00 12.20 7.34
N THR A 9 -4.40 12.22 8.61
CA THR A 9 -3.56 11.74 9.72
C THR A 9 -3.42 10.22 9.69
N PHE A 10 -4.51 9.50 9.41
CA PHE A 10 -4.49 8.05 9.30
C PHE A 10 -3.63 7.57 8.13
N GLY A 11 -3.74 8.23 6.97
CA GLY A 11 -2.98 7.85 5.79
C GLY A 11 -1.49 8.05 5.91
N ARG A 12 -1.06 9.15 6.56
CA ARG A 12 0.36 9.37 6.91
C ARG A 12 0.88 8.29 7.86
N HIS A 13 0.17 8.04 8.95
CA HIS A 13 0.58 7.01 9.90
C HIS A 13 0.68 5.62 9.27
N MET A 14 -0.20 5.29 8.33
CA MET A 14 -0.13 4.01 7.60
C MET A 14 1.06 3.94 6.64
N ALA A 15 1.43 5.04 5.98
CA ALA A 15 2.64 5.11 5.17
C ALA A 15 3.88 4.88 6.04
N ASP A 16 4.00 5.56 7.19
CA ASP A 16 5.10 5.39 8.14
C ASP A 16 5.21 3.94 8.64
N VAL A 17 4.07 3.27 8.89
CA VAL A 17 4.06 1.85 9.30
C VAL A 17 4.56 0.94 8.20
N VAL A 18 4.16 1.20 6.94
CA VAL A 18 4.62 0.42 5.79
C VAL A 18 6.13 0.59 5.61
N GLU A 19 6.63 1.82 5.64
CA GLU A 19 8.05 2.16 5.55
C GLU A 19 8.86 1.44 6.65
N GLN A 20 8.45 1.54 7.92
CA GLN A 20 9.12 0.84 9.03
C GLN A 20 9.12 -0.68 8.85
N GLN A 21 8.05 -1.27 8.31
CA GLN A 21 8.01 -2.71 8.06
C GLN A 21 8.99 -3.13 6.95
N LEU A 22 9.20 -2.28 5.94
CA LEU A 22 10.14 -2.51 4.86
C LEU A 22 11.60 -2.33 5.29
N GLU A 23 11.87 -1.39 6.20
CA GLU A 23 13.19 -1.22 6.80
C GLU A 23 13.66 -2.49 7.54
N LEU A 24 12.75 -3.13 8.26
CA LEU A 24 13.00 -4.35 9.04
C LEU A 24 13.20 -5.60 8.18
N LEU A 25 13.00 -5.53 6.86
CA LEU A 25 13.30 -6.63 5.95
C LEU A 25 14.80 -6.99 5.97
N PRO A 26 15.20 -8.24 6.29
CA PRO A 26 16.60 -8.68 6.34
C PRO A 26 17.15 -8.95 4.92
N TYR A 27 16.71 -8.15 3.97
CA TYR A 27 17.05 -8.26 2.56
C TYR A 27 18.25 -7.39 2.23
N SER A 28 19.09 -7.88 1.31
CA SER A 28 20.11 -7.03 0.70
C SER A 28 19.43 -5.86 -0.01
N ARG A 29 20.15 -4.78 -0.28
CA ARG A 29 19.59 -3.64 -1.04
C ARG A 29 18.97 -4.06 -2.36
N LYS A 30 19.62 -4.98 -3.09
CA LYS A 30 19.14 -5.51 -4.36
C LYS A 30 17.83 -6.28 -4.18
N ASP A 31 17.70 -7.07 -3.12
CA ASP A 31 16.50 -7.85 -2.83
C ASP A 31 15.37 -6.94 -2.32
N LYS A 32 15.68 -5.87 -1.57
CA LYS A 32 14.72 -4.83 -1.19
C LYS A 32 14.15 -4.10 -2.41
N LYS A 33 15.00 -3.76 -3.37
CA LYS A 33 14.56 -3.19 -4.66
C LYS A 33 13.57 -4.12 -5.36
N LEU A 34 13.93 -5.39 -5.54
CA LEU A 34 13.06 -6.38 -6.19
C LEU A 34 11.74 -6.56 -5.43
N TYR A 35 11.80 -6.57 -4.09
CA TYR A 35 10.62 -6.66 -3.24
C TYR A 35 9.67 -5.48 -3.48
N LEU A 36 10.19 -4.24 -3.48
CA LEU A 36 9.40 -3.03 -3.73
C LEU A 36 8.80 -3.01 -5.13
N GLU A 37 9.57 -3.39 -6.16
CA GLU A 37 9.07 -3.49 -7.53
C GLU A 37 7.86 -4.43 -7.63
N ILE A 38 7.92 -5.60 -6.97
CA ILE A 38 6.80 -6.56 -6.94
C ILE A 38 5.63 -5.98 -6.14
N LEU A 39 5.88 -5.43 -4.95
CA LEU A 39 4.85 -4.85 -4.08
C LEU A 39 4.07 -3.74 -4.80
N ILE A 40 4.78 -2.79 -5.42
CA ILE A 40 4.20 -1.68 -6.19
C ILE A 40 3.37 -2.24 -7.35
N SER A 41 3.91 -3.18 -8.12
CA SER A 41 3.20 -3.79 -9.25
C SER A 41 1.92 -4.50 -8.82
N GLU A 42 1.92 -5.20 -7.69
CA GLU A 42 0.72 -5.83 -7.14
C GLU A 42 -0.30 -4.80 -6.66
N LEU A 43 0.16 -3.74 -5.98
CA LEU A 43 -0.70 -2.67 -5.50
C LEU A 43 -1.39 -1.92 -6.66
N GLU A 44 -0.68 -1.62 -7.75
CA GLU A 44 -1.22 -0.93 -8.92
C GLU A 44 -2.42 -1.64 -9.57
N LYS A 45 -2.48 -2.98 -9.46
CA LYS A 45 -3.60 -3.79 -9.99
C LYS A 45 -4.93 -3.42 -9.35
N TYR A 46 -4.92 -2.84 -8.15
CA TYR A 46 -6.13 -2.53 -7.38
C TYR A 46 -6.75 -1.16 -7.69
N SER A 47 -6.28 -0.47 -8.73
CA SER A 47 -6.82 0.82 -9.22
C SER A 47 -6.99 1.88 -8.13
N PHE A 48 -5.91 2.60 -7.83
CA PHE A 48 -5.93 3.79 -6.95
C PHE A 48 -6.55 5.04 -7.58
N LYS A 49 -7.08 4.94 -8.80
CA LYS A 49 -7.67 6.08 -9.52
C LYS A 49 -8.89 6.63 -8.77
N PRO A 50 -9.10 7.96 -8.74
CA PRO A 50 -10.32 8.55 -8.22
C PRO A 50 -11.54 7.92 -8.88
N ARG A 51 -12.62 7.74 -8.11
CA ARG A 51 -13.86 7.18 -8.63
C ARG A 51 -14.38 8.13 -9.72
N LYS A 52 -14.76 7.63 -10.90
CA LYS A 52 -15.38 8.48 -11.92
C LYS A 52 -16.81 8.82 -11.51
N VAL A 53 -17.31 9.98 -11.93
CA VAL A 53 -18.70 10.39 -11.69
C VAL A 53 -19.63 9.34 -12.32
N GLY A 54 -20.50 8.73 -11.51
CA GLY A 54 -21.46 7.70 -11.95
C GLY A 54 -21.04 6.25 -11.70
N GLU A 55 -19.82 5.98 -11.23
CA GLU A 55 -19.43 4.63 -10.80
C GLU A 55 -20.15 4.24 -9.50
N PRO A 56 -20.59 2.97 -9.36
CA PRO A 56 -21.29 2.49 -8.17
C PRO A 56 -20.48 2.77 -6.90
N VAL A 57 -21.19 3.23 -5.86
CA VAL A 57 -20.58 3.63 -4.58
C VAL A 57 -20.05 2.43 -3.80
N ASN A 58 -20.59 1.25 -4.09
CA ASN A 58 -20.19 -0.06 -3.56
C ASN A 58 -20.31 -1.09 -4.68
N ASP A 59 -19.19 -1.61 -5.17
CA ASP A 59 -19.15 -2.86 -5.94
C ASP A 59 -17.97 -3.77 -5.56
N GLY A 60 -17.16 -3.35 -4.59
CA GLY A 60 -16.25 -4.23 -3.90
C GLY A 60 -16.33 -3.82 -2.45
N CYS A 61 -16.65 -4.75 -1.56
CA CYS A 61 -16.21 -4.87 -0.18
C CYS A 61 -17.10 -5.94 0.45
N VAL A 62 -16.55 -6.72 1.38
CA VAL A 62 -17.25 -7.60 2.34
C VAL A 62 -17.38 -9.10 1.97
N TRP A 63 -16.87 -9.62 0.85
CA TRP A 63 -17.02 -11.08 0.59
C TRP A 63 -15.76 -11.96 0.67
N GLU A 64 -14.55 -11.41 0.85
CA GLU A 64 -13.33 -12.24 0.88
C GLU A 64 -12.60 -12.32 2.23
N LEU A 65 -13.11 -11.69 3.30
CA LEU A 65 -12.52 -11.80 4.65
C LEU A 65 -12.85 -13.13 5.37
N ASP A 66 -13.65 -14.00 4.75
CA ASP A 66 -14.02 -15.31 5.32
C ASP A 66 -12.87 -16.34 5.25
N ARG A 67 -11.78 -15.99 4.56
CA ARG A 67 -10.53 -16.76 4.56
C ARG A 67 -9.36 -15.84 4.85
N ARG A 68 -9.10 -15.60 6.13
CA ARG A 68 -7.80 -15.09 6.58
C ARG A 68 -6.74 -16.16 6.31
N GLU A 69 -6.24 -16.21 5.09
CA GLU A 69 -4.96 -16.87 4.84
C GLU A 69 -3.88 -16.16 5.67
N PRO A 70 -2.89 -16.88 6.21
CA PRO A 70 -1.79 -16.25 6.92
C PRO A 70 -1.11 -15.22 5.99
N THR A 71 -1.10 -13.95 6.40
CA THR A 71 -0.31 -12.95 5.69
C THR A 71 1.16 -13.17 5.98
N ASP A 72 1.93 -13.42 4.92
CA ASP A 72 3.38 -13.35 4.97
C ASP A 72 3.84 -11.97 4.52
N ILE A 73 4.35 -11.14 5.45
CA ILE A 73 4.89 -9.82 5.12
C ILE A 73 6.24 -9.90 4.39
N TRP A 74 6.91 -11.06 4.43
CA TRP A 74 8.18 -11.29 3.73
C TRP A 74 7.95 -11.59 2.24
N ASP A 75 6.71 -11.95 1.85
CA ASP A 75 6.28 -12.09 0.47
C ASP A 75 5.54 -10.81 0.00
N PRO A 76 6.07 -10.07 -0.99
CA PRO A 76 5.48 -8.80 -1.41
C PRO A 76 4.07 -8.96 -1.98
N VAL A 77 3.71 -10.12 -2.53
CA VAL A 77 2.35 -10.38 -3.05
C VAL A 77 1.35 -10.53 -1.91
N SER A 78 1.67 -11.39 -0.93
CA SER A 78 0.87 -11.58 0.27
C SER A 78 0.72 -10.27 1.06
N TYR A 79 1.78 -9.46 1.13
CA TYR A 79 1.73 -8.17 1.79
C TYR A 79 0.84 -7.17 1.05
N ALA A 80 0.86 -7.12 -0.29
CA ALA A 80 -0.05 -6.29 -1.08
C ALA A 80 -1.53 -6.64 -0.81
N VAL A 81 -1.85 -7.93 -0.69
CA VAL A 81 -3.20 -8.41 -0.35
C VAL A 81 -3.60 -7.95 1.05
N TYR A 82 -2.69 -8.03 2.03
CA TYR A 82 -2.95 -7.52 3.38
C TYR A 82 -3.20 -6.01 3.41
N LEU A 83 -2.38 -5.23 2.72
CA LEU A 83 -2.58 -3.79 2.59
C LEU A 83 -3.93 -3.47 1.94
N ARG A 84 -4.37 -4.26 0.96
CA ARG A 84 -5.69 -4.12 0.34
C ARG A 84 -6.84 -4.45 1.30
N GLU A 85 -6.84 -5.65 1.86
CA GLU A 85 -7.97 -6.26 2.57
C GLU A 85 -8.05 -5.83 4.04
N ASP A 86 -6.94 -5.88 4.77
CA ASP A 86 -6.94 -5.55 6.21
C ASP A 86 -6.97 -4.04 6.42
N ARG A 87 -6.18 -3.30 5.62
CA ARG A 87 -6.08 -1.84 5.72
C ARG A 87 -7.08 -1.09 4.84
N HIS A 88 -7.93 -1.80 4.11
CA HIS A 88 -9.04 -1.24 3.34
C HIS A 88 -8.58 -0.13 2.36
N LEU A 89 -7.35 -0.25 1.84
CA LEU A 89 -6.76 0.75 0.94
C LEU A 89 -7.56 0.90 -0.37
N GLY A 90 -8.34 -0.09 -0.77
CA GLY A 90 -9.28 0.06 -1.89
C GLY A 90 -10.33 1.18 -1.69
N TYR A 91 -10.65 1.52 -0.43
CA TYR A 91 -11.68 2.50 -0.06
C TYR A 91 -11.10 3.85 0.36
N GLN A 92 -9.85 3.86 0.83
CA GLN A 92 -9.18 5.05 1.36
C GLN A 92 -8.19 5.62 0.34
N LYS A 93 -8.71 6.08 -0.81
CA LYS A 93 -7.89 6.44 -1.99
C LYS A 93 -6.78 7.45 -1.70
N GLU A 94 -7.01 8.43 -0.82
CA GLU A 94 -5.98 9.40 -0.41
C GLU A 94 -4.86 8.77 0.40
N THR A 95 -5.18 7.85 1.32
CA THR A 95 -4.22 7.05 2.07
C THR A 95 -3.41 6.18 1.12
N SER A 96 -4.08 5.49 0.20
CA SER A 96 -3.44 4.57 -0.74
C SER A 96 -2.51 5.29 -1.70
N LYS A 97 -2.89 6.48 -2.16
CA LYS A 97 -2.00 7.33 -2.95
C LYS A 97 -0.73 7.67 -2.17
N ARG A 98 -0.85 8.12 -0.91
CA ARG A 98 0.32 8.49 -0.09
C ARG A 98 1.25 7.30 0.16
N ILE A 99 0.70 6.12 0.41
CA ILE A 99 1.49 4.88 0.54
C ILE A 99 2.22 4.59 -0.77
N MET A 100 1.54 4.69 -1.92
CA MET A 100 2.20 4.49 -3.22
C MET A 100 3.29 5.53 -3.49
N ASP A 101 3.04 6.80 -3.19
CA ASP A 101 4.03 7.87 -3.37
C ASP A 101 5.28 7.59 -2.51
N ALA A 102 5.12 7.16 -1.24
CA ALA A 102 6.24 6.79 -0.37
C ALA A 102 6.99 5.55 -0.86
N LEU A 103 6.29 4.50 -1.29
CA LEU A 103 6.92 3.30 -1.84
C LEU A 103 7.74 3.59 -3.11
N LEU A 104 7.27 4.53 -3.94
CA LEU A 104 7.97 4.97 -5.14
C LEU A 104 9.22 5.79 -4.79
N GLU A 105 9.14 6.66 -3.79
CA GLU A 105 10.29 7.42 -3.27
C GLU A 105 11.38 6.47 -2.74
N ASP A 106 11.02 5.48 -1.91
CA ASP A 106 11.94 4.45 -1.43
C ASP A 106 12.60 3.67 -2.59
N LEU A 107 11.85 3.38 -3.64
CA LEU A 107 12.36 2.67 -4.81
C LEU A 107 13.36 3.54 -5.58
N ASP A 108 13.06 4.82 -5.77
CA ASP A 108 13.93 5.78 -6.44
C ASP A 108 15.25 5.98 -5.66
N ASP A 109 15.17 6.12 -4.33
CA ASP A 109 16.36 6.21 -3.45
C ASP A 109 17.26 4.96 -3.55
N LEU A 110 16.64 3.78 -3.64
CA LEU A 110 17.39 2.54 -3.86
C LEU A 110 18.01 2.47 -5.27
N MET A 111 17.46 3.18 -6.25
CA MET A 111 17.97 3.25 -7.62
C MET A 111 19.11 4.26 -7.79
N ASP A 112 19.06 5.40 -7.12
CA ASP A 112 20.07 6.47 -7.23
C ASP A 112 21.42 6.13 -6.56
N GLU A 113 21.43 5.15 -5.65
CA GLU A 113 22.63 4.70 -4.92
C GLU A 113 23.30 3.45 -5.52
N LEU A 114 22.85 2.96 -6.69
CA LEU A 114 23.40 1.80 -7.42
C LEU A 114 24.31 2.20 -8.58
#